data_AF-A0A8X6W0S4-F1
#
_entry.id   AF-A0A8X6W0S4-F1
#
_cell.length_a   1.000
_cell.length_b   1.000
_cell.length_c   1.000
_cell.angle_alpha   90.00
_cell.angle_beta   90.00
_cell.angle_gamma   90.00
#
_symmetry.space_group_name_H-M   'P 1'
#
loop_
_entity.id
_entity.type
_entity.pdbx_description
1 polymer ?
#
loop_
_entity_poly.entity_id
_entity_poly.type
_entity_poly.pdbx_seq_one_letter_code
_entity_poly.pdbx_strand_id
1 'polypeptide(L)' 'MPGKRARRHLSQLSEFESGLIIEMKTAGWSTRRVAGQVDRSECAVRNCWKHWTRESTHERNTGAKT' A
#
# COMPACT_ATOMS: atom_id res chain seq x y z
N MET A 1 4.16 32.97 -14.96
CA MET A 1 4.64 31.58 -14.79
C MET A 1 3.53 30.74 -14.18
N PRO A 2 3.01 29.68 -14.81
CA PRO A 2 2.03 28.82 -14.16
C PRO A 2 2.78 27.74 -13.38
N GLY A 3 2.70 27.84 -12.05
CA GLY A 3 3.11 26.78 -11.12
C GLY A 3 2.22 25.55 -11.32
N LYS A 4 2.60 24.70 -12.29
CA LYS A 4 1.97 23.42 -12.49
C LYS A 4 2.49 22.50 -11.39
N ARG A 5 1.70 22.34 -10.32
CA ARG A 5 1.83 21.25 -9.35
C ARG A 5 1.99 19.96 -10.13
N ALA A 6 3.23 19.53 -10.29
CA ALA A 6 3.54 18.20 -10.76
C ALA A 6 3.12 17.27 -9.63
N ARG A 7 1.82 16.92 -9.59
CA ARG A 7 1.40 15.63 -9.04
C ARG A 7 1.97 14.58 -9.99
N ARG A 8 3.31 14.47 -9.98
CA ARG A 8 4.04 13.36 -10.56
C ARG A 8 3.35 12.14 -10.01
N HIS A 9 2.83 11.36 -10.93
CA HIS A 9 1.97 10.23 -10.71
C HIS A 9 2.39 9.53 -9.42
N LEU A 10 1.51 9.54 -8.40
CA LEU A 10 1.49 8.43 -7.46
C LEU A 10 1.13 7.24 -8.34
N SER A 11 2.13 6.67 -9.01
CA SER A 11 1.95 5.42 -9.74
C SER A 11 1.34 4.49 -8.72
N GLN A 12 0.10 4.08 -8.96
CA GLN A 12 -0.53 3.05 -8.15
C GLN A 12 0.47 1.92 -8.01
N LEU A 13 0.61 1.41 -6.79
CA LEU A 13 1.38 0.22 -6.55
C LEU A 13 0.82 -0.87 -7.46
N SER A 14 1.70 -1.54 -8.20
CA SER A 14 1.33 -2.76 -8.91
C SER A 14 0.80 -3.79 -7.90
N GLU A 15 -0.06 -4.70 -8.34
CA GLU A 15 -0.52 -5.83 -7.51
C GLU A 15 0.65 -6.65 -6.96
N PHE A 16 1.75 -6.74 -7.73
CA PHE A 16 2.97 -7.39 -7.26
C PHE A 16 3.64 -6.61 -6.11
N GLU A 17 3.75 -5.28 -6.25
CA GLU A 17 4.34 -4.42 -5.21
C GLU A 17 3.47 -4.38 -3.96
N SER A 18 2.14 -4.33 -4.12
CA SER A 18 1.21 -4.37 -2.99
C SER A 18 1.27 -5.71 -2.26
N GLY A 19 1.36 -6.83 -2.99
CA GLY A 19 1.59 -8.16 -2.43
C GLY A 19 2.87 -8.24 -1.60
N LEU A 20 3.99 -7.76 -2.15
CA LEU A 20 5.28 -7.69 -1.44
C LEU A 20 5.20 -6.81 -0.18
N ILE A 21 4.52 -5.67 -0.26
CA ILE A 21 4.29 -4.79 0.90
C ILE A 21 3.51 -5.53 1.98
N ILE A 22 2.42 -6.21 1.61
CA ILE A 22 1.58 -6.96 2.55
C ILE A 22 2.40 -8.06 3.22
N GLU A 23 3.10 -8.88 2.44
CA GLU A 23 3.92 -9.98 2.94
C GLU A 23 4.97 -9.49 3.95
N MET A 24 5.77 -8.49 3.57
CA MET A 24 6.78 -7.93 4.46
C MET A 24 6.18 -7.28 5.70
N LYS A 25 5.05 -6.56 5.57
CA LYS A 25 4.35 -5.95 6.72
C LYS A 25 3.77 -7.00 7.66
N THR A 26 3.23 -8.10 7.15
CA THR A 26 2.78 -9.24 7.95
C THR A 26 3.92 -9.96 8.65
N ALA A 27 5.10 -10.03 8.02
CA ALA A 27 6.33 -10.54 8.63
C ALA A 27 6.94 -9.60 9.70
N GLY A 28 6.28 -8.50 10.05
CA GLY A 28 6.71 -7.57 11.10
C GLY A 28 7.76 -6.55 10.65
N TRP A 29 7.96 -6.35 9.34
CA TRP A 29 8.98 -5.42 8.86
C TRP A 29 8.56 -3.95 9.09
N SER A 30 9.57 -3.12 9.36
CA SER A 30 9.39 -1.67 9.50
C SER A 30 9.05 -1.04 8.16
N THR A 31 8.20 0.00 8.16
CA THR A 31 7.76 0.69 6.95
C THR A 31 8.92 1.24 6.13
N ARG A 32 9.97 1.74 6.79
CA ARG A 32 11.20 2.21 6.14
C ARG A 32 11.93 1.07 5.40
N ARG A 33 12.04 -0.11 6.02
CA ARG A 33 12.70 -1.26 5.41
C ARG A 33 11.94 -1.73 4.18
N VAL A 34 10.60 -1.80 4.28
CA VAL A 34 9.73 -2.16 3.15
C VAL A 34 9.85 -1.13 2.02
N ALA A 35 9.78 0.16 2.34
CA ALA A 35 9.92 1.25 1.38
C ALA A 35 11.22 1.16 0.58
N GLY A 36 12.34 0.84 1.24
CA GLY A 36 13.62 0.60 0.57
C GLY A 36 13.66 -0.66 -0.29
N GLN A 37 12.86 -1.68 0.00
CA GLN A 37 12.79 -2.90 -0.81
C GLN A 37 11.96 -2.72 -2.08
N VAL A 38 10.84 -2.01 -2.00
CA VAL A 38 9.97 -1.76 -3.16
C VAL A 38 10.36 -0.51 -3.95
N ASP A 39 11.42 0.19 -3.56
CA ASP A 39 11.84 1.49 -4.11
C ASP A 39 10.69 2.53 -4.11
N ARG A 40 9.82 2.48 -3.08
CA ARG A 40 8.66 3.37 -2.95
C ARG A 40 8.76 4.22 -1.71
N SER A 41 8.01 5.33 -1.71
CA SER A 41 7.91 6.19 -0.53
C SER A 41 7.26 5.45 0.65
N GLU A 42 7.71 5.74 1.87
CA GLU A 42 7.09 5.24 3.11
C GLU A 42 5.60 5.58 3.18
N CYS A 43 5.19 6.71 2.60
CA CYS A 43 3.78 7.11 2.49
C CYS A 43 2.96 6.14 1.62
N ALA A 44 3.51 5.66 0.50
CA ALA A 44 2.84 4.69 -0.36
C ALA A 44 2.67 3.34 0.37
N VAL A 45 3.71 2.87 1.05
CA VAL A 45 3.68 1.64 1.85
C VAL A 45 2.63 1.74 2.97
N ARG A 46 2.61 2.86 3.70
CA ARG A 46 1.61 3.10 4.75
C ARG A 46 0.19 3.14 4.21
N ASN A 47 -0.02 3.75 3.04
CA ASN A 47 -1.34 3.81 2.43
C ASN A 47 -1.80 2.42 1.98
N CYS A 48 -0.94 1.65 1.33
CA CYS A 48 -1.21 0.26 0.93
C CYS A 48 -1.61 -0.61 2.13
N TRP A 49 -0.84 -0.57 3.20
CA TRP A 49 -1.14 -1.33 4.41
C TRP A 49 -2.47 -0.92 5.06
N LYS A 50 -2.78 0.39 5.08
CA LYS A 50 -4.07 0.90 5.56
C LYS A 50 -5.23 0.46 4.68
N HIS A 51 -5.05 0.44 3.37
CA HIS A 51 -6.05 -0.06 2.44
C HIS A 51 -6.27 -1.56 2.65
N TRP A 52 -5.21 -2.37 2.72
CA TRP A 52 -5.34 -3.82 2.95
C TRP A 52 -6.00 -4.18 4.29
N THR A 53 -5.68 -3.46 5.37
CA THR A 53 -6.33 -3.67 6.69
C THR A 53 -7.81 -3.25 6.70
N ARG A 54 -8.18 -2.23 5.91
CA ARG A 54 -9.58 -1.85 5.71
C ARG A 54 -10.33 -2.84 4.84
N GLU A 55 -9.73 -3.28 3.74
CA GLU A 55 -10.29 -4.27 2.81
C GLU A 55 -10.49 -5.61 3.49
N SER A 56 -9.50 -6.11 4.23
CA SER A 56 -9.63 -7.37 5.01
C SER A 56 -10.66 -7.30 6.14
N THR A 57 -10.94 -6.10 6.66
CA THR A 57 -12.08 -5.88 7.58
C THR A 57 -13.41 -5.98 6.82
N HIS A 58 -13.43 -5.55 5.57
CA HIS A 58 -14.61 -5.59 4.71
C HIS A 58 -14.86 -7.00 4.17
N GLU A 59 -13.85 -7.72 3.69
CA GLU A 59 -13.96 -9.10 3.18
C GLU A 59 -14.44 -10.08 4.26
N ARG A 60 -14.07 -9.87 5.52
CA ARG A 60 -14.60 -10.67 6.64
C ARG A 60 -16.10 -10.44 6.89
N ASN A 61 -16.66 -9.33 6.40
CA ASN A 61 -18.08 -9.00 6.50
C ASN A 61 -18.87 -9.43 5.24
N THR A 62 -18.23 -9.45 4.06
CA THR A 62 -18.86 -9.92 2.82
C THR A 62 -18.81 -11.42 2.60
N GLY A 63 -18.00 -12.17 3.35
CA GLY A 63 -18.05 -13.64 3.38
C GLY A 63 -19.23 -14.23 4.16
N ALA A 64 -20.11 -13.41 4.72
CA ALA A 64 -21.28 -13.83 5.52
C ALA A 64 -22.63 -13.59 4.81
N LYS A 65 -22.64 -13.55 3.48
CA LYS A 65 -23.83 -13.72 2.61
C LYS A 65 -23.30 -14.44 1.36
N THR A 66 -23.68 -15.65 0.98
CA THR A 66 -24.86 -16.47 1.24
C THR A 66 -24.48 -17.91 0.90
#